data_AF-A0A9D5IXX1-F1
#
_entry.id   AF-A0A9D5IXX1-F1
#
_cell.length_a   1.000
_cell.length_b   1.000
_cell.length_c   1.000
_cell.angle_alpha   90.00
_cell.angle_beta   90.00
_cell.angle_gamma   90.00
#
_symmetry.space_group_name_H-M   'P 1'
#
loop_
_entity.id
_entity.type
_entity.pdbx_description
1 polymer ?
#
loop_
_entity_poly.entity_id
_entity_poly.type
_entity_poly.pdbx_seq_one_letter_code
_entity_poly.pdbx_strand_id
1 'polypeptide(L)'
;MAARHHIPGKMLRCGIGLLACAILAGSAGTALAVQRFPKPNFDSGYVLPQATTPAPRADYMQMVDVGVLFLALFLASYLALAKRSRRGMFLLGLFSILYFGFVRKGCVCSVGSIQNVVLALADGSYVVPLAVVVFFALPLLFTLLFGRTFCAAVCPLGAVQDVFVVRPVHVPAPIAALLGTIPYVYLGLGVLLAATGIDFIICRLDPFVSIFRMGGSFPILMLGVFFLVLGIFVARPYCRFMCPYGVLLGWMSRFSKFHVTITPDECIHCRLCEDACPFGAIKAPTPGTDPEPRKTGTRRLGLILVLLPLSVALGAWAGSRLDVPLSALNIKVRIAERVAMEDAGMVSGTTLESDSFRSTDQQNKEIFNESAALRRKLGMGGWLFGGFVGLVICSRLLGLSLHRTRKDYEPDRVTCLSCARCFMNCPKEHERLRRLGKTP
;
A
#
# COMPACT_ATOMS: atom_id res chain seq x y z
N MET A 1 -11.28 35.44 -10.45
CA MET A 1 -10.01 34.89 -9.92
C MET A 1 -9.89 34.86 -8.39
N ALA A 2 -10.97 35.08 -7.61
CA ALA A 2 -10.92 35.19 -6.14
C ALA A 2 -11.34 33.91 -5.34
N ALA A 3 -11.30 32.72 -5.93
CA ALA A 3 -11.98 31.54 -5.36
C ALA A 3 -11.16 30.64 -4.41
N ARG A 4 -9.86 30.91 -4.17
CA ARG A 4 -8.97 29.93 -3.48
C ARG A 4 -8.64 30.23 -2.02
N HIS A 5 -9.11 31.34 -1.44
CA HIS A 5 -8.92 31.64 -0.02
C HIS A 5 -9.86 30.88 0.95
N HIS A 6 -10.82 30.09 0.45
CA HIS A 6 -11.80 29.34 1.26
C HIS A 6 -11.43 27.89 1.60
N ILE A 7 -10.22 27.44 1.22
CA ILE A 7 -9.74 26.09 1.51
C ILE A 7 -9.72 25.77 3.03
N PRO A 8 -9.23 26.62 3.95
CA PRO A 8 -9.11 26.23 5.36
C PRO A 8 -10.46 25.99 6.05
N GLY A 9 -11.49 26.79 5.75
CA GLY A 9 -12.83 26.62 6.33
C GLY A 9 -13.54 25.35 5.82
N LYS A 10 -13.38 25.01 4.54
CA LYS A 10 -13.93 23.76 3.97
C LYS A 10 -13.15 22.53 4.45
N MET A 11 -11.83 22.64 4.62
CA MET A 11 -10.99 21.59 5.20
C MET A 11 -11.38 21.27 6.65
N LEU A 12 -11.61 22.30 7.47
CA LEU A 12 -12.00 22.11 8.86
C LEU A 12 -13.37 21.41 8.97
N ARG A 13 -14.35 21.81 8.16
CA ARG A 13 -15.68 21.16 8.12
C ARG A 13 -15.61 19.70 7.65
N CYS A 14 -14.84 19.41 6.59
CA CYS A 14 -14.64 18.02 6.13
C CYS A 14 -13.86 17.18 7.15
N GLY A 15 -12.86 17.76 7.82
CA GLY A 15 -12.09 17.10 8.88
C GLY A 15 -12.98 16.72 10.07
N ILE A 16 -13.79 17.66 10.57
CA ILE A 16 -14.72 17.41 11.68
C ILE A 16 -15.75 16.32 11.30
N GLY A 17 -16.29 16.34 10.07
CA GLY A 17 -17.21 15.29 9.60
C GLY A 17 -16.57 13.89 9.54
N LEU A 18 -15.31 13.80 9.11
CA LEU A 18 -14.56 12.53 9.08
C LEU A 18 -14.21 12.03 10.48
N LEU A 19 -13.85 12.94 11.40
CA LEU A 19 -13.60 12.60 12.81
C LEU A 19 -14.87 12.07 13.47
N ALA A 20 -16.02 12.73 13.25
CA ALA A 20 -17.31 12.30 13.78
C ALA A 20 -17.70 10.92 13.27
N CYS A 21 -17.52 10.63 11.97
CA CYS A 21 -17.74 9.28 11.43
C CYS A 21 -16.78 8.23 12.01
N ALA A 22 -15.51 8.57 12.23
CA ALA A 22 -14.54 7.65 12.83
C ALA A 22 -14.84 7.36 14.30
N ILE A 23 -15.34 8.35 15.05
CA ILE A 23 -15.76 8.20 16.45
C ILE A 23 -17.07 7.41 16.55
N LEU A 24 -18.03 7.64 15.65
CA LEU A 24 -19.30 6.88 15.61
C LEU A 24 -19.07 5.40 15.27
N ALA A 25 -18.12 5.10 14.38
CA ALA A 25 -17.65 3.73 14.13
C ALA A 25 -16.93 3.11 15.35
N GLY A 26 -16.50 3.93 16.32
CA GLY A 26 -15.84 3.60 17.60
C GLY A 26 -16.64 2.76 18.58
N SER A 27 -17.94 2.60 18.35
CA SER A 27 -18.86 1.91 19.27
C SER A 27 -19.16 0.48 18.80
N ALA A 28 -18.13 -0.38 18.75
CA ALA A 28 -18.34 -1.79 18.42
C ALA A 28 -17.46 -2.72 19.26
N GLY A 29 -18.14 -3.44 20.17
CA GLY A 29 -17.86 -4.79 20.65
C GLY A 29 -16.43 -5.16 21.05
N THR A 30 -16.21 -5.29 22.36
CA THR A 30 -15.12 -6.10 22.91
C THR A 30 -15.32 -7.56 22.55
N ALA A 31 -14.50 -8.10 21.65
CA ALA A 31 -14.44 -9.53 21.42
C ALA A 31 -13.52 -10.18 22.47
N LEU A 32 -14.09 -11.03 23.33
CA LEU A 32 -13.33 -11.93 24.19
C LEU A 32 -12.59 -12.94 23.30
N ALA A 33 -11.27 -13.02 23.46
CA ALA A 33 -10.44 -13.99 22.77
C ALA A 33 -10.81 -15.41 23.22
N VAL A 34 -11.61 -16.12 22.41
CA VAL A 34 -11.87 -17.54 22.58
C VAL A 34 -10.64 -18.32 22.13
N GLN A 35 -10.08 -19.16 23.01
CA GLN A 35 -9.00 -20.07 22.65
C GLN A 35 -9.51 -21.05 21.58
N ARG A 36 -9.01 -20.91 20.35
CA ARG A 36 -9.45 -21.67 19.17
C ARG A 36 -8.91 -23.11 19.12
N PHE A 37 -7.98 -23.47 20.02
CA PHE A 37 -7.40 -24.80 20.10
C PHE A 37 -7.69 -25.43 21.46
N PRO A 38 -8.35 -26.61 21.52
CA PRO A 38 -8.46 -27.36 22.76
C PRO A 38 -7.07 -27.78 23.23
N LYS A 39 -6.86 -27.76 24.54
CA LYS A 39 -5.56 -28.08 25.14
C LYS A 39 -5.26 -29.57 24.91
N PRO A 40 -4.04 -29.95 24.49
CA PRO A 40 -3.61 -31.34 24.52
C PRO A 40 -3.66 -31.84 25.96
N ASN A 41 -4.27 -33.00 26.20
CA ASN A 41 -4.22 -33.65 27.50
C ASN A 41 -2.87 -34.36 27.62
N PHE A 42 -2.05 -33.96 28.58
CA PHE A 42 -0.83 -34.67 28.95
C PHE A 42 -1.15 -35.59 30.14
N ASP A 43 -0.96 -36.91 29.98
CA ASP A 43 -1.20 -37.89 31.05
C ASP A 43 -0.20 -37.76 32.23
N SER A 44 0.87 -36.96 32.08
CA SER A 44 2.00 -36.88 33.01
C SER A 44 1.81 -35.89 34.18
N GLY A 45 0.60 -35.45 34.50
CA GLY A 45 0.34 -34.48 35.58
C GLY A 45 1.03 -33.12 35.39
N TYR A 46 1.47 -32.82 34.16
CA TYR A 46 2.18 -31.59 33.83
C TYR A 46 1.23 -30.39 33.85
N VAL A 47 1.41 -29.49 34.83
CA VAL A 47 0.66 -28.23 34.91
C VAL A 47 1.33 -27.23 33.97
N LEU A 48 0.72 -26.99 32.80
CA LEU A 48 1.17 -25.97 31.87
C LEU A 48 1.26 -24.60 32.58
N PRO A 49 2.41 -23.90 32.52
CA PRO A 49 2.49 -22.54 33.02
C PRO A 49 1.47 -21.69 32.26
N GLN A 50 0.69 -20.88 32.98
CA GLN A 50 -0.20 -19.93 32.33
C GLN A 50 0.64 -19.02 31.44
N ALA A 51 0.43 -19.09 30.14
CA ALA A 51 1.05 -18.18 29.20
C ALA A 51 0.61 -16.77 29.61
N THR A 52 1.50 -16.02 30.26
CA THR A 52 1.37 -14.58 30.41
C THR A 52 1.53 -13.98 29.03
N THR A 53 0.46 -14.00 28.23
CA THR A 53 0.41 -13.17 27.05
C THR A 53 0.48 -11.74 27.57
N PRO A 54 1.47 -10.92 27.15
CA PRO A 54 1.49 -9.52 27.54
C PRO A 54 0.14 -8.93 27.13
N ALA A 55 -0.53 -8.26 28.07
CA ALA A 55 -1.83 -7.67 27.81
C ALA A 55 -1.75 -6.88 26.50
N PRO A 56 -2.69 -7.06 25.55
CA PRO A 56 -2.77 -6.20 24.38
C PRO A 56 -2.69 -4.76 24.86
N ARG A 57 -1.97 -3.89 24.13
CA ARG A 57 -1.90 -2.46 24.46
C ARG A 57 -3.31 -2.00 24.81
N ALA A 58 -3.47 -1.53 26.05
CA ALA A 58 -4.76 -1.21 26.63
C ALA A 58 -5.61 -0.40 25.64
N ASP A 59 -6.91 -0.68 25.55
CA ASP A 59 -7.77 -0.18 24.48
C ASP A 59 -7.73 1.35 24.33
N TYR A 60 -7.48 2.07 25.43
CA TYR A 60 -7.25 3.53 25.42
C TYR A 60 -6.07 3.95 24.54
N MET A 61 -4.95 3.21 24.54
CA MET A 61 -3.79 3.48 23.70
C MET A 61 -4.11 3.32 22.22
N GLN A 62 -5.02 2.41 21.86
CA GLN A 62 -5.45 2.25 20.47
C GLN A 62 -6.26 3.45 20.00
N MET A 63 -7.13 4.01 20.87
CA MET A 63 -7.86 5.23 20.57
C MET A 63 -6.93 6.45 20.46
N VAL A 64 -5.92 6.55 21.34
CA VAL A 64 -4.89 7.59 21.25
C VAL A 64 -4.15 7.49 19.91
N ASP A 65 -3.75 6.28 19.51
CA ASP A 65 -3.06 6.06 18.23
C ASP A 65 -3.91 6.49 17.01
N VAL A 66 -5.22 6.21 17.03
CA VAL A 66 -6.16 6.68 16.01
C VAL A 66 -6.29 8.20 16.02
N GLY A 67 -6.39 8.81 17.20
CA GLY A 67 -6.44 10.26 17.35
C GLY A 67 -5.19 10.96 16.81
N VAL A 68 -4.01 10.42 17.13
CA VAL A 68 -2.72 10.91 16.61
C VAL A 68 -2.65 10.74 15.09
N LEU A 69 -3.13 9.62 14.53
CA LEU A 69 -3.19 9.42 13.08
C LEU A 69 -4.09 10.45 12.40
N PHE A 70 -5.27 10.70 12.94
CA PHE A 70 -6.19 11.70 12.41
C PHE A 70 -5.58 13.09 12.44
N LEU A 71 -5.00 13.50 13.57
CA LEU A 71 -4.38 14.80 13.73
C LEU A 71 -3.18 14.97 12.80
N ALA A 72 -2.37 13.93 12.63
CA ALA A 72 -1.25 13.92 11.68
C ALA A 72 -1.75 14.03 10.22
N LEU A 73 -2.80 13.32 9.83
CA LEU A 73 -3.41 13.42 8.49
C LEU A 73 -4.00 14.80 8.21
N PHE A 74 -4.69 15.37 9.19
CA PHE A 74 -5.24 16.72 9.09
C PHE A 74 -4.12 17.75 8.96
N LEU A 75 -3.10 17.67 9.82
CA LEU A 75 -1.96 18.57 9.78
C LEU A 75 -1.16 18.42 8.48
N ALA A 76 -0.93 17.20 7.99
CA ALA A 76 -0.28 16.96 6.69
C ALA A 76 -1.05 17.61 5.54
N SER A 77 -2.38 17.46 5.54
CA SER A 77 -3.24 18.05 4.51
C SER A 77 -3.21 19.58 4.58
N TYR A 78 -3.27 20.15 5.79
CA TYR A 78 -3.17 21.60 6.00
C TYR A 78 -1.81 22.14 5.55
N LEU A 79 -0.72 21.45 5.88
CA LEU A 79 0.64 21.84 5.50
C LEU A 79 0.88 21.73 4.00
N ALA A 80 0.28 20.75 3.32
CA ALA A 80 0.40 20.55 1.89
C ALA A 80 -0.43 21.54 1.07
N LEU A 81 -1.68 21.82 1.47
CA LEU A 81 -2.64 22.59 0.67
C LEU A 81 -2.74 24.07 1.10
N ALA A 82 -2.79 24.34 2.41
CA ALA A 82 -3.01 25.69 2.92
C ALA A 82 -1.69 26.42 3.21
N LYS A 83 -0.82 25.85 4.06
CA LYS A 83 0.46 26.47 4.44
C LYS A 83 1.52 26.33 3.34
N ARG A 84 1.43 25.29 2.51
CA ARG A 84 2.35 24.97 1.40
C ARG A 84 3.83 24.95 1.84
N SER A 85 4.10 24.35 3.01
CA SER A 85 5.43 24.40 3.64
C SER A 85 6.14 23.04 3.60
N ARG A 86 7.29 22.96 2.92
CA ARG A 86 8.13 21.75 2.92
C ARG A 86 8.73 21.43 4.28
N ARG A 87 9.19 22.46 5.02
CA ARG A 87 9.78 22.28 6.37
C ARG A 87 8.78 21.65 7.33
N GLY A 88 7.52 22.11 7.30
CA GLY A 88 6.45 21.51 8.12
C GLY A 88 6.20 20.04 7.77
N MET A 89 6.15 19.70 6.47
CA MET A 89 5.97 18.31 6.02
C MET A 89 7.12 17.41 6.47
N PHE A 90 8.35 17.91 6.45
CA PHE A 90 9.53 17.17 6.88
C PHE A 90 9.53 16.92 8.40
N LEU A 91 9.23 17.94 9.21
CA LEU A 91 9.12 17.82 10.67
C LEU A 91 8.00 16.83 11.08
N LEU A 92 6.85 16.88 10.40
CA LEU A 92 5.77 15.93 10.62
C LEU A 92 6.16 14.50 10.21
N GLY A 93 6.95 14.36 9.14
CA GLY A 93 7.60 13.12 8.74
C GLY A 93 8.47 12.54 9.85
N LEU A 94 9.36 13.35 10.43
CA LEU A 94 10.22 12.94 11.53
C LEU A 94 9.43 12.50 12.77
N PHE A 95 8.38 13.27 13.14
CA PHE A 95 7.45 12.87 14.19
C PHE A 95 6.81 11.52 13.91
N SER A 96 6.39 11.27 12.66
CA SER A 96 5.76 10.01 12.26
C SER A 96 6.72 8.83 12.29
N ILE A 97 8.01 9.03 11.98
CA ILE A 97 9.06 8.01 12.16
C ILE A 97 9.21 7.65 13.64
N LEU A 98 9.28 8.65 14.52
CA LEU A 98 9.44 8.43 15.96
C LEU A 98 8.21 7.74 16.55
N TYR A 99 7.01 8.26 16.28
CA TYR A 99 5.75 7.78 16.85
C TYR A 99 5.25 6.48 16.19
N PHE A 100 4.94 6.51 14.89
CA PHE A 100 4.40 5.34 14.19
C PHE A 100 5.46 4.29 13.85
N GLY A 101 6.71 4.70 13.68
CA GLY A 101 7.84 3.79 13.51
C GLY A 101 8.26 3.19 14.84
N PHE A 102 9.01 3.90 15.67
CA PHE A 102 9.67 3.32 16.85
C PHE A 102 8.74 3.11 18.05
N VAL A 103 7.91 4.09 18.43
CA VAL A 103 7.01 3.95 19.59
C VAL A 103 5.97 2.86 19.34
N ARG A 104 5.35 2.82 18.15
CA ARG A 104 4.41 1.76 17.74
C ARG A 104 5.07 0.51 17.17
N LYS A 105 6.39 0.49 17.03
CA LYS A 105 7.15 -0.59 16.39
C LYS A 105 6.61 -0.97 15.00
N GLY A 106 6.09 0.01 14.25
CA GLY A 106 5.54 -0.18 12.91
C GLY A 106 4.18 -0.90 12.83
N CYS A 107 3.54 -1.25 13.95
CA CYS A 107 2.24 -1.93 13.97
C CYS A 107 1.19 -1.08 14.69
N VAL A 108 -0.02 -0.85 14.16
CA VAL A 108 -0.62 -1.37 12.92
C VAL A 108 -0.15 -0.55 11.71
N CYS A 109 0.40 -1.21 10.68
CA CYS A 109 0.74 -0.55 9.43
C CYS A 109 -0.46 -0.55 8.48
N SER A 110 -0.74 0.61 7.87
CA SER A 110 -1.80 0.73 6.85
C SER A 110 -1.53 -0.09 5.59
N VAL A 111 -0.26 -0.48 5.37
CA VAL A 111 0.15 -1.33 4.24
C VAL A 111 -0.27 -2.78 4.48
N GLY A 112 0.02 -3.33 5.66
CA GLY A 112 -0.36 -4.70 6.04
C GLY A 112 -1.84 -4.86 6.38
N SER A 113 -2.51 -3.79 6.79
CA SER A 113 -3.95 -3.83 7.07
C SER A 113 -4.81 -4.18 5.85
N ILE A 114 -4.29 -4.03 4.61
CA ILE A 114 -4.97 -4.50 3.39
C ILE A 114 -5.33 -5.98 3.53
N GLN A 115 -4.39 -6.82 3.93
CA GLN A 115 -4.60 -8.26 4.00
C GLN A 115 -5.51 -8.64 5.17
N ASN A 116 -5.45 -7.91 6.28
CA ASN A 116 -6.39 -8.11 7.40
C ASN A 116 -7.84 -7.84 6.97
N VAL A 117 -8.05 -6.74 6.24
CA VAL A 117 -9.38 -6.39 5.71
C VAL A 117 -9.84 -7.41 4.67
N VAL A 118 -8.95 -7.87 3.79
CA VAL A 118 -9.27 -8.91 2.80
C VAL A 118 -9.66 -10.22 3.47
N LEU A 119 -8.91 -10.66 4.50
CA LEU A 119 -9.24 -11.88 5.24
C LEU A 119 -10.61 -11.76 5.93
N ALA A 120 -10.92 -10.61 6.52
CA ALA A 120 -12.23 -10.36 7.14
C ALA A 120 -13.40 -10.39 6.16
N LEU A 121 -13.17 -9.95 4.92
CA LEU A 121 -14.16 -10.00 3.85
C LEU A 121 -14.33 -11.42 3.28
N ALA A 122 -13.27 -12.24 3.32
CA ALA A 122 -13.27 -13.59 2.78
C ALA A 122 -13.76 -14.64 3.79
N ASP A 123 -13.50 -14.43 5.09
CA ASP A 123 -13.89 -15.31 6.17
C ASP A 123 -14.74 -14.54 7.21
N GLY A 124 -16.04 -14.80 7.22
CA GLY A 124 -16.98 -14.18 8.15
C GLY A 124 -16.74 -14.53 9.62
N SER A 125 -15.86 -15.51 9.92
CA SER A 125 -15.45 -15.84 11.29
C SER A 125 -14.27 -14.99 11.79
N TYR A 126 -13.59 -14.25 10.91
CA TYR A 126 -12.44 -13.43 11.27
C TYR A 126 -12.86 -12.03 11.73
N VAL A 127 -12.76 -11.78 13.03
CA VAL A 127 -13.07 -10.47 13.62
C VAL A 127 -11.82 -9.58 13.58
N VAL A 128 -11.90 -8.44 12.89
CA VAL A 128 -10.81 -7.47 12.81
C VAL A 128 -11.02 -6.36 13.85
N PRO A 129 -9.99 -6.03 14.65
CA PRO A 129 -10.06 -4.90 15.57
C PRO A 129 -10.37 -3.60 14.83
N LEU A 130 -11.29 -2.80 15.36
CA LEU A 130 -11.70 -1.54 14.74
C LEU A 130 -10.52 -0.62 14.43
N ALA A 131 -9.52 -0.57 15.32
CA ALA A 131 -8.31 0.21 15.10
C ALA A 131 -7.62 -0.14 13.77
N VAL A 132 -7.59 -1.43 13.37
CA VAL A 132 -6.98 -1.86 12.09
C VAL A 132 -7.79 -1.33 10.91
N VAL A 133 -9.13 -1.38 10.99
CA VAL A 133 -10.02 -0.87 9.95
C VAL A 133 -9.85 0.65 9.80
N VAL A 134 -9.76 1.39 10.91
CA VAL A 134 -9.57 2.84 10.88
C VAL A 134 -8.19 3.20 10.33
N PHE A 135 -7.12 2.50 10.72
CA PHE A 135 -5.77 2.69 10.17
C PHE A 135 -5.70 2.40 8.66
N PHE A 136 -6.55 1.51 8.15
CA PHE A 136 -6.68 1.24 6.72
C PHE A 136 -7.50 2.32 5.98
N ALA A 137 -8.69 2.65 6.50
CA ALA A 137 -9.70 3.46 5.82
C ALA A 137 -9.40 4.96 5.91
N LEU A 138 -8.92 5.44 7.05
CA LEU A 138 -8.73 6.88 7.28
C LEU A 138 -7.76 7.51 6.27
N PRO A 139 -6.58 6.94 5.95
CA PRO A 139 -5.71 7.53 4.94
C PRO A 139 -6.29 7.44 3.51
N LEU A 140 -7.11 6.44 3.20
CA LEU A 140 -7.82 6.36 1.91
C LEU A 140 -8.84 7.49 1.77
N LEU A 141 -9.63 7.76 2.82
CA LEU A 141 -10.61 8.85 2.85
C LEU A 141 -9.93 10.22 2.73
N PHE A 142 -8.85 10.45 3.49
CA PHE A 142 -8.07 11.68 3.35
C PHE A 142 -7.46 11.81 1.95
N THR A 143 -7.05 10.71 1.33
CA THR A 143 -6.49 10.74 -0.02
C THR A 143 -7.54 11.05 -1.08
N LEU A 144 -8.77 10.54 -0.91
CA LEU A 144 -9.91 10.87 -1.74
C LEU A 144 -10.29 12.36 -1.65
N LEU A 145 -10.00 13.04 -0.54
CA LEU A 145 -10.29 14.47 -0.40
C LEU A 145 -9.12 15.35 -0.81
N PHE A 146 -7.91 15.07 -0.32
CA PHE A 146 -6.76 15.99 -0.31
C PHE A 146 -5.56 15.51 -1.16
N GLY A 147 -5.68 14.36 -1.81
CA GLY A 147 -4.58 13.71 -2.52
C GLY A 147 -3.64 12.97 -1.55
N ARG A 148 -2.49 12.51 -2.02
CA ARG A 148 -1.63 11.53 -1.30
C ARG A 148 -0.81 12.12 -0.14
N THR A 149 -1.43 12.94 0.71
CA THR A 149 -0.82 13.61 1.88
C THR A 149 -0.35 12.63 2.95
N PHE A 150 -1.00 11.46 3.08
CA PHE A 150 -0.54 10.38 3.97
C PHE A 150 0.88 9.92 3.65
N CYS A 151 1.14 9.58 2.37
CA CYS A 151 2.47 9.17 1.94
C CYS A 151 3.50 10.28 2.13
N ALA A 152 3.09 11.54 2.03
CA ALA A 152 3.98 12.69 2.10
C ALA A 152 4.70 12.81 3.45
N ALA A 153 3.97 12.70 4.56
CA ALA A 153 4.47 13.02 5.90
C ALA A 153 3.98 12.12 7.03
N VAL A 154 2.94 11.30 6.84
CA VAL A 154 2.35 10.48 7.94
C VAL A 154 2.83 9.04 7.89
N CYS A 155 3.07 8.49 6.70
CA CYS A 155 3.58 7.13 6.55
C CYS A 155 5.06 7.04 7.01
N PRO A 156 5.38 6.28 8.07
CA PRO A 156 6.75 6.19 8.57
C PRO A 156 7.71 5.56 7.57
N LEU A 157 7.25 4.59 6.76
CA LEU A 157 8.05 3.96 5.69
C LEU A 157 8.48 4.99 4.65
N GLY A 158 7.55 5.86 4.25
CA GLY A 158 7.81 6.91 3.27
C GLY A 158 8.67 8.02 3.85
N ALA A 159 8.44 8.40 5.11
CA ALA A 159 9.20 9.42 5.79
C ALA A 159 10.67 9.01 5.98
N VAL A 160 10.93 7.77 6.43
CA VAL A 160 12.29 7.22 6.52
C VAL A 160 13.00 7.35 5.17
N GLN A 161 12.39 6.85 4.09
CA GLN A 161 13.03 6.93 2.77
C GLN A 161 13.27 8.38 2.29
N ASP A 162 12.41 9.34 2.66
CA ASP A 162 12.56 10.75 2.27
C ASP A 162 13.72 11.45 2.98
N VAL A 163 14.11 10.97 4.16
CA VAL A 163 15.26 11.49 4.92
C VAL A 163 16.58 11.08 4.25
N PHE A 164 16.64 9.89 3.65
CA PHE A 164 17.85 9.39 2.98
C PHE A 164 18.07 9.94 1.57
N VAL A 165 17.11 10.69 1.00
CA VAL A 165 17.26 11.24 -0.36
C VAL A 165 18.29 12.38 -0.35
N VAL A 166 19.48 12.12 -0.89
CA VAL A 166 20.56 13.13 -1.01
C VAL A 166 20.66 13.66 -2.43
N ARG A 167 20.83 12.78 -3.43
CA ARG A 167 20.98 13.15 -4.84
C ARG A 167 20.01 12.35 -5.70
N PRO A 168 18.75 12.79 -5.81
CA PRO A 168 17.73 12.07 -6.57
C PRO A 168 18.07 12.10 -8.06
N VAL A 169 18.16 10.91 -8.66
CA VAL A 169 18.29 10.68 -10.10
C VAL A 169 16.90 10.43 -10.68
N HIS A 170 16.58 11.07 -11.80
CA HIS A 170 15.34 10.83 -12.51
C HIS A 170 15.38 9.48 -13.22
N VAL A 171 14.48 8.58 -12.81
CA VAL A 171 14.30 7.29 -13.48
C VAL A 171 13.63 7.53 -14.84
N PRO A 172 14.18 7.00 -15.96
CA PRO A 172 13.58 7.13 -17.28
C PRO A 172 12.12 6.65 -17.32
N ALA A 173 11.29 7.34 -18.09
CA ALA A 173 9.85 7.04 -18.22
C ALA A 173 9.49 5.57 -18.52
N PRO A 174 10.16 4.85 -19.45
CA PRO A 174 9.78 3.46 -19.74
C PRO A 174 10.09 2.52 -18.58
N ILE A 175 11.23 2.69 -17.92
CA ILE A 175 11.64 1.91 -16.75
C ILE A 175 10.67 2.19 -15.59
N ALA A 176 10.34 3.46 -15.35
CA ALA A 176 9.38 3.85 -14.34
C ALA A 176 7.97 3.29 -14.59
N ALA A 177 7.56 3.21 -15.86
CA ALA A 177 6.27 2.62 -16.24
C ALA A 177 6.23 1.12 -15.99
N LEU A 178 7.31 0.40 -16.35
CA LEU A 178 7.45 -1.04 -16.12
C LEU A 178 7.52 -1.37 -14.63
N LEU A 179 8.44 -0.78 -13.87
CA LEU A 179 8.54 -1.02 -12.42
C LEU A 179 7.28 -0.55 -11.68
N GLY A 180 6.55 0.41 -12.24
CA GLY A 180 5.28 0.89 -11.71
C GLY A 180 4.12 -0.10 -11.84
N THR A 181 4.25 -1.23 -12.55
CA THR A 181 3.25 -2.32 -12.57
C THR A 181 3.41 -3.28 -11.40
N ILE A 182 4.63 -3.41 -10.85
CA ILE A 182 4.94 -4.37 -9.78
C ILE A 182 4.06 -4.17 -8.54
N PRO A 183 3.78 -2.93 -8.04
CA PRO A 183 2.87 -2.73 -6.92
C PRO A 183 1.45 -3.29 -7.14
N TYR A 184 0.98 -3.33 -8.39
CA TYR A 184 -0.34 -3.87 -8.72
C TYR A 184 -0.33 -5.39 -8.67
N VAL A 185 0.68 -6.02 -9.27
CA VAL A 185 0.88 -7.47 -9.19
C VAL A 185 1.01 -7.90 -7.73
N TYR A 186 1.80 -7.16 -6.96
CA TYR A 186 2.00 -7.44 -5.53
C TYR A 186 0.73 -7.24 -4.70
N LEU A 187 -0.08 -6.22 -4.99
CA LEU A 187 -1.40 -6.04 -4.38
C LEU A 187 -2.31 -7.23 -4.71
N GLY A 188 -2.40 -7.64 -5.98
CA GLY A 188 -3.22 -8.76 -6.42
C GLY A 188 -2.82 -10.07 -5.76
N LEU A 189 -1.52 -10.35 -5.67
CA LEU A 189 -0.99 -11.55 -5.01
C LEU A 189 -1.26 -11.52 -3.51
N GLY A 190 -1.06 -10.35 -2.86
CA GLY A 190 -1.36 -10.18 -1.44
C GLY A 190 -2.83 -10.36 -1.11
N VAL A 191 -3.74 -9.92 -1.99
CA VAL A 191 -5.19 -10.15 -1.88
C VAL A 191 -5.53 -11.62 -2.05
N LEU A 192 -4.96 -12.30 -3.06
CA LEU A 192 -5.19 -13.72 -3.31
C LEU A 192 -4.78 -14.59 -2.11
N LEU A 193 -3.57 -14.38 -1.58
CA LEU A 193 -3.04 -15.15 -0.45
C LEU A 193 -3.78 -14.85 0.86
N ALA A 194 -4.21 -13.61 1.06
CA ALA A 194 -5.01 -13.23 2.22
C ALA A 194 -6.43 -13.83 2.15
N ALA A 195 -7.09 -13.77 0.99
CA ALA A 195 -8.43 -14.30 0.80
C ALA A 195 -8.49 -15.83 0.93
N THR A 196 -7.38 -16.51 0.63
CA THR A 196 -7.24 -17.97 0.80
C THR A 196 -6.76 -18.38 2.19
N GLY A 197 -6.38 -17.42 3.04
CA GLY A 197 -5.88 -17.67 4.39
C GLY A 197 -4.49 -18.34 4.44
N ILE A 198 -3.70 -18.23 3.37
CA ILE A 198 -2.41 -18.90 3.24
C ILE A 198 -1.32 -18.13 3.97
N ASP A 199 -1.12 -16.87 3.58
CA ASP A 199 -0.01 -16.08 4.11
C ASP A 199 -0.23 -14.58 3.96
N PHE A 200 0.36 -13.84 4.90
CA PHE A 200 0.40 -12.39 4.90
C PHE A 200 1.70 -11.88 4.25
N ILE A 201 1.86 -12.16 2.95
CA ILE A 201 3.07 -11.82 2.20
C ILE A 201 3.45 -10.33 2.26
N ILE A 202 2.48 -9.41 2.38
CA ILE A 202 2.73 -7.98 2.47
C ILE A 202 3.41 -7.62 3.80
N CYS A 203 2.93 -8.21 4.90
CA CYS A 203 3.54 -8.02 6.21
C CYS A 203 4.91 -8.72 6.33
N ARG A 204 5.04 -9.91 5.72
CA ARG A 204 6.27 -10.71 5.79
C ARG A 204 7.43 -10.07 5.01
N LEU A 205 7.15 -9.51 3.84
CA LEU A 205 8.16 -8.87 2.99
C LEU A 205 8.35 -7.38 3.28
N ASP A 206 7.71 -6.82 4.30
CA ASP A 206 7.91 -5.41 4.70
C ASP A 206 9.20 -5.27 5.51
N PRO A 207 10.28 -4.74 4.91
CA PRO A 207 11.56 -4.70 5.60
C PRO A 207 11.61 -3.57 6.65
N PHE A 208 10.76 -2.56 6.52
CA PHE A 208 10.79 -1.38 7.39
C PHE A 208 10.16 -1.68 8.75
N VAL A 209 9.13 -2.54 8.80
CA VAL A 209 8.57 -3.01 10.07
C VAL A 209 9.65 -3.75 10.89
N SER A 210 10.48 -4.56 10.22
CA SER A 210 11.59 -5.26 10.88
C SER A 210 12.65 -4.30 11.43
N ILE A 211 12.98 -3.24 10.67
CA ILE A 211 13.88 -2.17 11.13
C ILE A 211 13.31 -1.44 12.36
N PHE A 212 12.03 -1.05 12.34
CA PHE A 212 11.40 -0.34 13.47
C PHE A 212 11.24 -1.22 14.72
N ARG A 213 11.11 -2.53 14.54
CA ARG A 213 11.06 -3.50 15.64
C ARG A 213 12.44 -3.85 16.20
N MET A 214 13.52 -3.40 15.55
CA MET A 214 14.89 -3.86 15.82
C MET A 214 14.96 -5.39 15.89
N GLY A 215 14.26 -6.05 14.97
CA GLY A 215 14.11 -7.49 14.96
C GLY A 215 13.56 -7.99 13.63
N GLY A 216 14.09 -9.10 13.14
CA GLY A 216 13.73 -9.70 11.87
C GLY A 216 14.78 -10.71 11.43
N SER A 217 14.46 -11.54 10.44
CA SER A 217 15.45 -12.43 9.84
C SER A 217 16.49 -11.62 9.05
N PHE A 218 17.72 -12.14 9.00
CA PHE A 218 18.82 -11.49 8.29
C PHE A 218 18.47 -11.08 6.84
N PRO A 219 17.79 -11.92 6.02
CA PRO A 219 17.43 -11.53 4.65
C PRO A 219 16.49 -10.32 4.57
N ILE A 220 15.52 -10.19 5.48
CA ILE A 220 14.56 -9.08 5.48
C ILE A 220 15.25 -7.78 5.90
N LEU A 221 16.16 -7.84 6.86
CA LEU A 221 16.96 -6.68 7.25
C LEU A 221 17.86 -6.21 6.10
N MET A 222 18.51 -7.14 5.39
CA MET A 222 19.30 -6.82 4.20
C MET A 222 18.46 -6.19 3.10
N LEU A 223 17.24 -6.67 2.88
CA LEU A 223 16.30 -6.06 1.94
C LEU A 223 15.95 -4.61 2.33
N GLY A 224 15.80 -4.32 3.63
CA GLY A 224 15.56 -2.97 4.13
C GLY A 224 16.73 -2.03 3.91
N VAL A 225 17.94 -2.49 4.24
CA VAL A 225 19.18 -1.73 3.96
C VAL A 225 19.32 -1.48 2.46
N PHE A 226 19.04 -2.48 1.62
CA PHE A 226 19.06 -2.32 0.16
C PHE A 226 18.13 -1.19 -0.30
N PHE A 227 16.88 -1.14 0.17
CA PHE A 227 15.95 -0.06 -0.18
C PHE A 227 16.38 1.31 0.36
N LEU A 228 17.03 1.37 1.53
CA LEU A 228 17.56 2.61 2.09
C LEU A 228 18.75 3.14 1.28
N VAL A 229 19.69 2.28 0.91
CA VAL A 229 20.84 2.62 0.06
C VAL A 229 20.36 3.06 -1.32
N LEU A 230 19.43 2.30 -1.92
CA LEU A 230 18.80 2.69 -3.18
C LEU A 230 18.05 4.03 -3.05
N GLY A 231 17.49 4.30 -1.87
CA GLY A 231 16.81 5.54 -1.50
C GLY A 231 17.66 6.81 -1.57
N ILE A 232 18.99 6.67 -1.53
CA ILE A 232 19.94 7.80 -1.67
C ILE A 232 19.86 8.41 -3.08
N PHE A 233 19.72 7.54 -4.09
CA PHE A 233 19.71 7.91 -5.51
C PHE A 233 18.30 7.94 -6.10
N VAL A 234 17.44 6.99 -5.74
CA VAL A 234 16.08 6.91 -6.24
C VAL A 234 15.14 7.35 -5.13
N ALA A 235 14.40 8.43 -5.33
CA ALA A 235 13.52 8.92 -4.26
C ALA A 235 12.37 7.94 -3.98
N ARG A 236 12.37 7.40 -2.74
CA ARG A 236 11.34 6.49 -2.18
C ARG A 236 11.09 5.24 -3.05
N PRO A 237 12.09 4.38 -3.26
CA PRO A 237 12.02 3.26 -4.19
C PRO A 237 10.95 2.23 -3.77
N TYR A 238 10.83 1.93 -2.48
CA TYR A 238 9.82 1.00 -1.98
C TYR A 238 8.41 1.56 -2.17
N CYS A 239 8.18 2.82 -1.82
CA CYS A 239 6.85 3.43 -1.97
C CYS A 239 6.41 3.56 -3.44
N ARG A 240 7.36 3.67 -4.37
CA ARG A 240 7.11 3.83 -5.80
C ARG A 240 6.91 2.50 -6.53
N PHE A 241 7.70 1.48 -6.17
CA PHE A 241 7.82 0.24 -6.95
C PHE A 241 7.38 -1.03 -6.21
N MET A 242 7.17 -0.98 -4.90
CA MET A 242 6.75 -2.15 -4.12
C MET A 242 5.46 -1.93 -3.33
N CYS A 243 5.20 -0.74 -2.82
CA CYS A 243 4.10 -0.53 -1.86
C CYS A 243 2.70 -0.76 -2.48
N PRO A 244 1.96 -1.81 -2.05
CA PRO A 244 0.64 -2.12 -2.60
C PRO A 244 -0.42 -1.12 -2.14
N TYR A 245 -0.27 -0.55 -0.94
CA TYR A 245 -1.13 0.54 -0.46
C TYR A 245 -0.99 1.80 -1.31
N GLY A 246 0.17 1.99 -1.94
CA GLY A 246 0.40 3.07 -2.88
C GLY A 246 -0.54 3.02 -4.10
N VAL A 247 -0.95 1.83 -4.54
CA VAL A 247 -1.90 1.64 -5.64
C VAL A 247 -3.28 2.14 -5.25
N LEU A 248 -3.78 1.71 -4.09
CA LEU A 248 -5.10 2.10 -3.56
C LEU A 248 -5.17 3.62 -3.38
N LEU A 249 -4.14 4.21 -2.77
CA LEU A 249 -4.05 5.67 -2.61
C LEU A 249 -3.97 6.39 -3.97
N GLY A 250 -3.29 5.81 -4.95
CA GLY A 250 -3.23 6.34 -6.31
C GLY A 250 -4.60 6.37 -6.99
N TRP A 251 -5.39 5.30 -6.83
CA TRP A 251 -6.77 5.24 -7.32
C TRP A 251 -7.67 6.28 -6.64
N MET A 252 -7.60 6.41 -5.32
CA MET A 252 -8.38 7.42 -4.58
C MET A 252 -7.95 8.85 -4.96
N SER A 253 -6.65 9.10 -5.09
CA SER A 253 -6.11 10.43 -5.42
C SER A 253 -6.50 10.89 -6.82
N ARG A 254 -6.74 9.96 -7.77
CA ARG A 254 -7.26 10.29 -9.10
C ARG A 254 -8.59 11.06 -9.03
N PHE A 255 -9.44 10.71 -8.05
CA PHE A 255 -10.74 11.33 -7.81
C PHE A 255 -10.68 12.46 -6.77
N SER A 256 -9.48 12.86 -6.34
CA SER A 256 -9.32 13.90 -5.33
C SER A 256 -9.94 15.24 -5.74
N LYS A 257 -10.76 15.79 -4.85
CA LYS A 257 -11.40 17.10 -5.02
C LYS A 257 -10.42 18.25 -4.78
N PHE A 258 -9.58 18.15 -3.75
CA PHE A 258 -8.63 19.17 -3.35
C PHE A 258 -7.20 18.66 -3.52
N HIS A 259 -6.72 18.64 -4.76
CA HIS A 259 -5.35 18.23 -5.07
C HIS A 259 -4.38 19.42 -5.00
N VAL A 260 -3.11 19.14 -4.70
CA VAL A 260 -2.02 20.11 -4.78
C VAL A 260 -1.93 20.71 -6.18
N THR A 261 -1.84 22.04 -6.27
CA THR A 261 -1.48 22.79 -7.48
C THR A 261 -0.08 23.36 -7.32
N ILE A 262 0.70 23.50 -8.40
CA ILE A 262 2.09 24.01 -8.31
C ILE A 262 2.09 25.52 -8.09
N THR A 263 1.43 26.29 -8.96
CA THR A 263 1.36 27.75 -8.86
C THR A 263 0.12 28.18 -8.07
N PRO A 264 0.21 29.23 -7.22
CA PRO A 264 -0.98 29.89 -6.69
C PRO A 264 -1.77 30.63 -7.77
N ASP A 265 -1.04 31.21 -8.74
CA ASP A 265 -1.55 32.01 -9.85
C ASP A 265 -1.21 31.35 -11.21
N GLU A 266 -1.15 32.13 -12.28
CA GLU A 266 -0.83 31.65 -13.64
C GLU A 266 0.62 31.16 -13.77
N CYS A 267 0.80 30.08 -14.54
CA CYS A 267 2.11 29.49 -14.80
C CYS A 267 2.88 30.32 -15.85
N ILE A 268 4.16 30.60 -15.57
CA ILE A 268 5.07 31.31 -16.49
C ILE A 268 6.02 30.37 -17.23
N HIS A 269 5.71 29.07 -17.29
CA HIS A 269 6.48 28.01 -17.99
C HIS A 269 7.99 27.94 -17.70
N CYS A 270 8.43 28.36 -16.51
CA CYS A 270 9.84 28.38 -16.08
C CYS A 270 10.55 27.02 -15.91
N ARG A 271 9.83 25.90 -16.02
CA ARG A 271 10.32 24.50 -15.86
C ARG A 271 10.91 24.10 -14.50
N LEU A 272 11.23 25.03 -13.61
CA LEU A 272 11.85 24.76 -12.29
C LEU A 272 11.14 23.70 -11.43
N CYS A 273 9.81 23.59 -11.56
CA CYS A 273 9.05 22.60 -10.82
C CYS A 273 9.42 21.17 -11.22
N GLU A 274 9.68 20.91 -12.50
CA GLU A 274 10.03 19.61 -13.08
C GLU A 274 11.32 19.07 -12.46
N ASP A 275 12.36 19.91 -12.42
CA ASP A 275 13.67 19.58 -11.83
C ASP A 275 13.58 19.42 -10.31
N ALA A 276 12.73 20.21 -9.65
CA ALA A 276 12.51 20.13 -8.21
C ALA A 276 11.77 18.86 -7.77
N CYS A 277 11.13 18.13 -8.69
CA CYS A 277 10.35 16.93 -8.36
C CYS A 277 11.21 15.66 -8.47
N PRO A 278 11.65 15.07 -7.36
CA PRO A 278 12.48 13.87 -7.40
C PRO A 278 11.70 12.62 -7.84
N PHE A 279 10.37 12.71 -7.95
CA PHE A 279 9.48 11.61 -8.32
C PHE A 279 9.15 11.58 -9.81
N GLY A 280 9.47 12.64 -10.57
CA GLY A 280 9.02 12.79 -11.96
C GLY A 280 7.49 12.82 -12.09
N ALA A 281 6.80 13.42 -11.12
CA ALA A 281 5.34 13.45 -11.04
C ALA A 281 4.72 14.69 -11.72
N ILE A 282 5.51 15.51 -12.40
CA ILE A 282 5.06 16.75 -13.04
C ILE A 282 4.90 16.50 -14.53
N LYS A 283 3.74 16.87 -15.07
CA LYS A 283 3.43 16.75 -16.48
C LYS A 283 3.69 18.07 -17.17
N ALA A 284 4.56 18.05 -18.18
CA ALA A 284 4.80 19.19 -19.03
C ALA A 284 3.55 19.58 -19.85
N PRO A 285 3.43 20.86 -20.25
CA PRO A 285 2.47 21.31 -21.25
C PRO A 285 2.57 20.47 -22.51
N THR A 286 1.43 20.21 -23.16
CA THR A 286 1.44 19.50 -24.44
C THR A 286 2.05 20.43 -25.49
N PRO A 287 3.06 19.99 -26.26
CA PRO A 287 3.58 20.81 -27.36
C PRO A 287 2.43 21.14 -28.32
N GLY A 288 2.48 22.32 -28.94
CA GLY A 288 1.46 22.80 -29.88
C GLY A 288 1.43 22.05 -31.23
N THR A 289 1.76 20.76 -31.22
CA THR A 289 1.63 19.87 -32.38
C THR A 289 0.17 19.65 -32.69
N ASP A 290 -0.18 19.64 -33.98
CA ASP A 290 -1.53 19.35 -34.44
C ASP A 290 -2.04 18.02 -33.84
N PRO A 291 -3.31 17.97 -33.39
CA PRO A 291 -3.91 16.74 -32.90
C PRO A 291 -3.76 15.61 -33.92
N GLU A 292 -3.38 14.40 -33.48
CA GLU A 292 -3.35 13.23 -34.36
C GLU A 292 -4.70 13.09 -35.11
N PRO A 293 -4.68 12.69 -36.40
CA PRO A 293 -5.91 12.48 -37.15
C PRO A 293 -6.86 11.53 -36.42
N ARG A 294 -8.13 11.90 -36.31
CA ARG A 294 -9.15 11.14 -35.56
C ARG A 294 -9.19 9.67 -35.98
N LYS A 295 -9.02 9.36 -37.27
CA LYS A 295 -9.01 7.98 -37.80
C LYS A 295 -7.89 7.12 -37.18
N THR A 296 -6.69 7.68 -37.03
CA THR A 296 -5.53 7.00 -36.42
C THR A 296 -5.79 6.75 -34.94
N GLY A 297 -6.31 7.75 -34.23
CA GLY A 297 -6.69 7.64 -32.82
C GLY A 297 -7.77 6.57 -32.58
N THR A 298 -8.86 6.58 -33.38
CA THR A 298 -9.94 5.59 -33.26
C THR A 298 -9.47 4.18 -33.60
N ARG A 299 -8.60 4.00 -34.62
CA ARG A 299 -8.02 2.69 -34.94
C ARG A 299 -7.14 2.16 -33.81
N ARG A 300 -6.29 3.02 -33.23
CA ARG A 300 -5.45 2.65 -32.07
C ARG A 300 -6.31 2.28 -30.87
N LEU A 301 -7.35 3.07 -30.57
CA LEU A 301 -8.29 2.78 -29.47
C LEU A 301 -9.06 1.47 -29.70
N GLY A 302 -9.54 1.24 -30.93
CA GLY A 302 -10.23 0.00 -31.30
C GLY A 302 -9.34 -1.24 -31.14
N LEU A 303 -8.07 -1.16 -31.58
CA LEU A 303 -7.08 -2.22 -31.36
C LEU A 303 -6.87 -2.51 -29.87
N ILE A 304 -6.73 -1.49 -29.03
CA ILE A 304 -6.56 -1.66 -27.59
C ILE A 304 -7.81 -2.29 -26.95
N LEU A 305 -9.00 -1.90 -27.40
CA LEU A 305 -10.27 -2.42 -26.89
C LEU A 305 -10.47 -3.90 -27.25
N VAL A 306 -9.99 -4.34 -28.41
CA VAL A 306 -9.94 -5.77 -28.81
C VAL A 306 -8.85 -6.53 -28.06
N LEU A 307 -7.68 -5.91 -27.83
CA LEU A 307 -6.59 -6.51 -27.05
C LEU A 307 -6.94 -6.66 -25.57
N LEU A 308 -7.88 -5.88 -25.04
CA LEU A 308 -8.29 -5.93 -23.63
C LEU A 308 -8.83 -7.32 -23.23
N PRO A 309 -9.89 -7.87 -23.84
CA PRO A 309 -10.38 -9.21 -23.47
C PRO A 309 -9.34 -10.29 -23.73
N LEU A 310 -8.53 -10.17 -24.78
CA LEU A 310 -7.44 -11.12 -25.06
C LEU A 310 -6.39 -11.12 -23.94
N SER A 311 -5.96 -9.93 -23.49
CA SER A 311 -4.99 -9.79 -22.41
C SER A 311 -5.52 -10.29 -21.07
N VAL A 312 -6.81 -10.09 -20.80
CA VAL A 312 -7.47 -10.59 -19.59
C VAL A 312 -7.60 -12.12 -19.65
N ALA A 313 -8.00 -12.70 -20.78
CA ALA A 313 -8.10 -14.14 -20.95
C ALA A 313 -6.73 -14.84 -20.84
N LEU A 314 -5.70 -14.30 -21.50
CA LEU A 314 -4.34 -14.81 -21.41
C LEU A 314 -3.77 -14.67 -20.00
N GLY A 315 -4.03 -13.54 -19.34
CA GLY A 315 -3.65 -13.32 -17.95
C GLY A 315 -4.33 -14.32 -17.02
N ALA A 316 -5.64 -14.54 -17.16
CA ALA A 316 -6.40 -15.47 -16.33
C ALA A 316 -5.97 -16.92 -16.55
N TRP A 317 -5.71 -17.31 -17.81
CA TRP A 317 -5.14 -18.61 -18.15
C TRP A 317 -3.77 -18.82 -17.50
N ALA A 318 -2.86 -17.85 -17.61
CA ALA A 318 -1.55 -17.91 -16.96
C ALA A 318 -1.67 -17.99 -15.43
N GLY A 319 -2.56 -17.18 -14.84
CA GLY A 319 -2.81 -17.17 -13.39
C GLY A 319 -3.40 -18.47 -12.85
N SER A 320 -4.20 -19.19 -13.66
CA SER A 320 -4.77 -20.49 -13.28
C SER A 320 -3.72 -21.59 -13.07
N ARG A 321 -2.52 -21.43 -13.64
CA ARG A 321 -1.39 -22.36 -13.50
C ARG A 321 -0.52 -22.09 -12.27
N LEU A 322 -0.84 -21.06 -11.49
CA LEU A 322 -0.08 -20.69 -10.29
C LEU A 322 -0.59 -21.41 -9.03
N ASP A 323 -1.64 -22.21 -9.13
CA ASP A 323 -2.25 -22.93 -8.02
C ASP A 323 -1.26 -23.87 -7.31
N VAL A 324 -0.50 -24.67 -8.08
CA VAL A 324 0.51 -25.59 -7.53
C VAL A 324 1.63 -24.84 -6.79
N PRO A 325 2.40 -23.93 -7.42
CA PRO A 325 3.50 -23.25 -6.74
C PRO A 325 3.04 -22.36 -5.57
N LEU A 326 1.85 -21.76 -5.65
CA LEU A 326 1.32 -20.96 -4.55
C LEU A 326 0.82 -21.82 -3.39
N SER A 327 0.29 -23.02 -3.66
CA SER A 327 -0.17 -23.93 -2.61
C SER A 327 0.97 -24.41 -1.72
N ALA A 328 2.18 -24.58 -2.28
CA ALA A 328 3.39 -24.96 -1.54
C ALA A 328 3.87 -23.92 -0.51
N LEU A 329 3.35 -22.68 -0.58
CA LEU A 329 3.61 -21.66 0.46
C LEU A 329 2.89 -22.00 1.78
N ASN A 330 1.80 -22.76 1.72
CA ASN A 330 1.08 -23.19 2.92
C ASN A 330 1.78 -24.41 3.56
N ILE A 331 2.09 -24.30 4.85
CA ILE A 331 2.77 -25.38 5.59
C ILE A 331 1.97 -26.69 5.58
N LYS A 332 0.64 -26.64 5.68
CA LYS A 332 -0.21 -27.83 5.67
C LYS A 332 -0.15 -28.57 4.34
N VAL A 333 -0.11 -27.83 3.23
CA VAL A 333 0.00 -28.42 1.89
C VAL A 333 1.37 -29.06 1.70
N ARG A 334 2.44 -28.40 2.14
CA ARG A 334 3.80 -28.95 2.06
C ARG A 334 3.94 -30.24 2.89
N ILE A 335 3.35 -30.27 4.09
CA ILE A 335 3.32 -31.49 4.93
C ILE A 335 2.48 -32.57 4.24
N ALA A 336 1.29 -32.24 3.71
CA ALA A 336 0.43 -33.18 2.99
C ALA A 336 1.17 -33.82 1.79
N GLU A 337 1.80 -33.01 0.95
CA GLU A 337 2.58 -33.48 -0.20
C GLU A 337 3.75 -34.36 0.25
N ARG A 338 4.45 -33.97 1.33
CA ARG A 338 5.56 -34.76 1.88
C ARG A 338 5.08 -36.14 2.36
N VAL A 339 4.01 -36.19 3.13
CA VAL A 339 3.43 -37.45 3.63
C VAL A 339 2.94 -38.32 2.46
N ALA A 340 2.29 -37.75 1.44
CA ALA A 340 1.90 -38.49 0.25
C ALA A 340 3.10 -39.08 -0.51
N MET A 341 4.21 -38.34 -0.61
CA MET A 341 5.43 -38.83 -1.26
C MET A 341 6.12 -39.95 -0.47
N GLU A 342 6.12 -39.85 0.86
CA GLU A 342 6.61 -40.92 1.75
C GLU A 342 5.75 -42.18 1.65
N ASP A 343 4.43 -42.04 1.70
CA ASP A 343 3.48 -43.17 1.60
C ASP A 343 3.52 -43.85 0.21
N ALA A 344 3.83 -43.08 -0.85
CA ALA A 344 4.02 -43.60 -2.20
C ALA A 344 5.42 -44.22 -2.42
N GLY A 345 6.31 -44.21 -1.42
CA GLY A 345 7.67 -44.72 -1.54
C GLY A 345 8.58 -43.92 -2.47
N MET A 346 8.20 -42.70 -2.84
CA MET A 346 8.97 -41.85 -3.76
C MET A 346 10.15 -41.15 -3.10
N VAL A 347 10.21 -41.10 -1.76
CA VAL A 347 11.28 -40.44 -1.01
C VAL A 347 11.76 -41.32 0.14
N SER A 348 13.08 -41.40 0.32
CA SER A 348 13.71 -42.15 1.40
C SER A 348 13.72 -41.34 2.71
N GLY A 349 13.14 -41.91 3.77
CA GLY A 349 13.16 -41.35 5.12
C GLY A 349 12.06 -40.32 5.42
N THR A 350 11.75 -40.15 6.70
CA THR A 350 10.77 -39.19 7.22
C THR A 350 11.44 -37.87 7.60
N THR A 351 10.65 -36.79 7.66
CA THR A 351 11.10 -35.51 8.20
C THR A 351 10.53 -35.31 9.60
N LEU A 352 11.18 -34.47 10.41
CA LEU A 352 10.67 -34.11 11.73
C LEU A 352 9.22 -33.58 11.67
N GLU A 353 8.89 -32.86 10.59
CA GLU A 353 7.54 -32.34 10.35
C GLU A 353 6.54 -33.46 10.05
N SER A 354 6.89 -34.45 9.21
CA SER A 354 5.99 -35.58 8.91
C SER A 354 5.85 -36.54 10.09
N ASP A 355 6.92 -36.80 10.85
CA ASP A 355 6.88 -37.62 12.06
C ASP A 355 6.04 -36.96 13.16
N SER A 356 6.20 -35.64 13.36
CA SER A 356 5.38 -34.89 14.31
C SER A 356 3.89 -34.91 13.93
N PHE A 357 3.59 -34.86 12.63
CA PHE A 357 2.22 -34.98 12.15
C PHE A 357 1.66 -36.39 12.39
N ARG A 358 2.41 -37.46 12.05
CA ARG A 358 1.99 -38.85 12.29
C ARG A 358 1.81 -39.17 13.78
N SER A 359 2.51 -38.47 14.67
CA SER A 359 2.34 -38.60 16.13
C SER A 359 1.07 -37.91 16.66
N THR A 360 0.47 -37.03 15.87
CA THR A 360 -0.81 -36.41 16.19
C THR A 360 -1.92 -37.34 15.69
N ASP A 361 -2.95 -37.61 16.50
CA ASP A 361 -4.07 -38.51 16.17
C ASP A 361 -5.01 -37.98 15.04
N GLN A 362 -4.49 -37.08 14.19
CA GLN A 362 -5.17 -36.56 13.02
C GLN A 362 -5.08 -37.57 11.87
N GLN A 363 -6.23 -37.90 11.30
CA GLN A 363 -6.29 -38.82 10.16
C GLN A 363 -5.69 -38.17 8.91
N ASN A 364 -4.78 -38.87 8.22
CA ASN A 364 -4.18 -38.42 6.95
C ASN A 364 -5.22 -37.90 5.93
N LYS A 365 -6.43 -38.48 5.93
CA LYS A 365 -7.56 -38.07 5.07
C LYS A 365 -7.98 -36.61 5.27
N GLU A 366 -7.93 -36.09 6.48
CA GLU A 366 -8.37 -34.72 6.78
C GLU A 366 -7.43 -33.69 6.15
N ILE A 367 -6.11 -33.89 6.28
CA ILE A 367 -5.09 -33.02 5.66
C ILE A 367 -5.12 -33.09 4.13
N PHE A 368 -5.33 -34.27 3.55
CA PHE A 368 -5.50 -34.41 2.09
C PHE A 368 -6.74 -33.67 1.58
N ASN A 369 -7.84 -33.72 2.33
CA ASN A 369 -9.06 -32.99 1.99
C ASN A 369 -8.88 -31.48 2.13
N GLU A 370 -8.24 -31.01 3.20
CA GLU A 370 -7.93 -29.59 3.41
C GLU A 370 -7.01 -29.03 2.32
N SER A 371 -5.93 -29.76 1.98
CA SER A 371 -4.98 -29.36 0.94
C SER A 371 -5.64 -29.32 -0.45
N ALA A 372 -6.48 -30.31 -0.78
CA ALA A 372 -7.26 -30.32 -2.02
C ALA A 372 -8.29 -29.18 -2.08
N ALA A 373 -8.97 -28.87 -0.97
CA ALA A 373 -9.88 -27.74 -0.88
C ALA A 373 -9.14 -26.40 -1.07
N LEU A 374 -7.97 -26.24 -0.47
CA LEU A 374 -7.14 -25.05 -0.61
C LEU A 374 -6.63 -24.87 -2.05
N ARG A 375 -6.16 -25.95 -2.70
CA ARG A 375 -5.76 -25.92 -4.11
C ARG A 375 -6.91 -25.51 -5.03
N ARG A 376 -8.14 -26.01 -4.81
CA ARG A 376 -9.32 -25.58 -5.57
C ARG A 376 -9.61 -24.08 -5.41
N LYS A 377 -9.55 -23.56 -4.18
CA LYS A 377 -9.70 -22.12 -3.91
C LYS A 377 -8.62 -21.30 -4.62
N LEU A 378 -7.37 -21.75 -4.58
CA LEU A 378 -6.25 -21.12 -5.30
C LEU A 378 -6.42 -21.17 -6.81
N GLY A 379 -6.91 -22.27 -7.37
CA GLY A 379 -7.23 -22.37 -8.80
C GLY A 379 -8.21 -21.27 -9.21
N MET A 380 -9.36 -21.18 -8.53
CA MET A 380 -10.36 -20.13 -8.80
C MET A 380 -9.81 -18.71 -8.57
N GLY A 381 -9.07 -18.50 -7.48
CA GLY A 381 -8.45 -17.20 -7.18
C GLY A 381 -7.34 -16.83 -8.18
N GLY A 382 -6.64 -17.81 -8.73
CA GLY A 382 -5.60 -17.65 -9.76
C GLY A 382 -6.16 -17.11 -11.07
N TRP A 383 -7.35 -17.55 -11.48
CA TRP A 383 -8.06 -16.97 -12.63
C TRP A 383 -8.36 -15.48 -12.42
N LEU A 384 -8.88 -15.11 -11.24
CA LEU A 384 -9.19 -13.72 -10.90
C LEU A 384 -7.92 -12.85 -10.83
N PHE A 385 -6.88 -13.35 -10.17
CA PHE A 385 -5.59 -12.67 -10.06
C PHE A 385 -4.95 -12.45 -11.44
N GLY A 386 -4.89 -13.49 -12.26
CA GLY A 386 -4.34 -13.42 -13.61
C GLY A 386 -5.12 -12.46 -14.50
N GLY A 387 -6.45 -12.50 -14.44
CA GLY A 387 -7.32 -11.56 -15.17
C GLY A 387 -7.10 -10.11 -14.72
N PHE A 388 -6.94 -9.88 -13.42
CA PHE A 388 -6.60 -8.56 -12.86
C PHE A 388 -5.25 -8.05 -13.38
N VAL A 389 -4.20 -8.88 -13.42
CA VAL A 389 -2.90 -8.49 -13.98
C VAL A 389 -3.01 -8.13 -15.46
N GLY A 390 -3.74 -8.93 -16.25
CA GLY A 390 -4.03 -8.63 -17.66
C GLY A 390 -4.72 -7.28 -17.84
N LEU A 391 -5.74 -6.99 -17.02
CA LEU A 391 -6.46 -5.72 -17.01
C LEU A 391 -5.54 -4.52 -16.65
N VAL A 392 -4.64 -4.69 -15.67
CA VAL A 392 -3.68 -3.65 -15.29
C VAL A 392 -2.72 -3.33 -16.44
N ILE A 393 -2.19 -4.35 -17.12
CA ILE A 393 -1.29 -4.17 -18.29
C ILE A 393 -2.03 -3.42 -19.40
N CYS A 394 -3.23 -3.86 -19.76
CA CYS A 394 -4.01 -3.22 -20.82
C CYS A 394 -4.40 -1.77 -20.49
N SER A 395 -4.85 -1.52 -19.25
CA SER A 395 -5.23 -0.17 -18.81
C SER A 395 -4.04 0.82 -18.81
N ARG A 396 -2.82 0.33 -18.56
CA ARG A 396 -1.58 1.12 -18.68
C ARG A 396 -1.27 1.46 -20.13
N LEU A 397 -1.39 0.50 -21.05
CA LEU A 397 -1.23 0.73 -22.49
C LEU A 397 -2.26 1.74 -23.02
N LEU A 398 -3.51 1.62 -22.57
CA LEU A 398 -4.56 2.59 -22.86
C LEU A 398 -4.20 3.99 -22.34
N GLY A 399 -3.67 4.08 -21.12
CA GLY A 399 -3.23 5.34 -20.52
C GLY A 399 -2.10 6.04 -21.30
N LEU A 400 -1.17 5.28 -21.87
CA LEU A 400 -0.10 5.82 -22.73
C LEU A 400 -0.64 6.33 -24.09
N SER A 401 -1.76 5.78 -24.55
CA SER A 401 -2.39 6.16 -25.81
C SER A 401 -3.29 7.39 -25.69
N LEU A 402 -3.77 7.71 -24.49
CA LEU A 402 -4.65 8.85 -24.23
C LEU A 402 -3.83 10.12 -23.92
N HIS A 403 -3.60 10.94 -24.95
CA HIS A 403 -3.05 12.28 -24.75
C HIS A 403 -4.15 13.28 -24.41
N ARG A 404 -3.99 13.97 -23.27
CA ARG A 404 -4.83 15.12 -22.89
C ARG A 404 -4.08 16.41 -23.18
N THR A 405 -4.80 17.41 -23.67
CA THR A 405 -4.28 18.77 -23.83
C THR A 405 -4.06 19.40 -22.47
N ARG A 406 -2.87 19.95 -22.25
CA ARG A 406 -2.48 20.69 -21.03
C ARG A 406 -1.85 22.01 -21.45
N LYS A 407 -2.32 23.10 -20.87
CA LYS A 407 -1.76 24.45 -21.09
C LYS A 407 -0.56 24.72 -20.20
N ASP A 408 -0.60 24.20 -18.97
CA ASP A 408 0.40 24.50 -17.94
C ASP A 408 1.05 23.24 -17.37
N TYR A 409 2.11 23.46 -16.59
CA TYR A 409 2.72 22.41 -15.77
C TYR A 409 1.76 22.00 -14.66
N GLU A 410 1.37 20.73 -14.67
CA GLU A 410 0.42 20.17 -13.70
C GLU A 410 1.00 18.93 -12.99
N PRO A 411 0.78 18.78 -11.68
CA PRO A 411 1.15 17.56 -10.99
C PRO A 411 0.19 16.42 -11.38
N ASP A 412 0.74 15.23 -11.65
CA ASP A 412 -0.06 14.04 -11.87
C ASP A 412 -0.76 13.61 -10.58
N ARG A 413 -2.10 13.57 -10.62
CA ARG A 413 -2.92 13.21 -9.46
C ARG A 413 -2.62 11.82 -8.89
N VAL A 414 -2.13 10.88 -9.69
CA VAL A 414 -1.87 9.50 -9.24
C VAL A 414 -0.48 9.38 -8.61
N THR A 415 0.54 9.99 -9.21
CA THR A 415 1.95 9.82 -8.80
C THR A 415 2.45 10.92 -7.87
N CYS A 416 1.80 12.09 -7.85
CA CYS A 416 2.16 13.17 -6.94
C CYS A 416 1.90 12.77 -5.48
N LEU A 417 2.95 12.88 -4.65
CA LEU A 417 2.88 12.59 -3.21
C LEU A 417 2.52 13.82 -2.37
N SER A 418 2.19 14.97 -2.96
CA SER A 418 1.88 16.20 -2.19
C SER A 418 2.96 16.63 -1.18
N CYS A 419 4.24 16.38 -1.49
CA CYS A 419 5.37 16.57 -0.57
C CYS A 419 5.84 18.04 -0.37
N ALA A 420 5.20 19.00 -1.07
CA ALA A 420 5.49 20.43 -1.04
C ALA A 420 6.89 20.88 -1.52
N ARG A 421 7.74 19.99 -2.07
CA ARG A 421 9.08 20.36 -2.57
C ARG A 421 9.02 21.37 -3.73
N CYS A 422 8.06 21.23 -4.64
CA CYS A 422 7.95 22.09 -5.82
C CYS A 422 7.58 23.56 -5.51
N PHE A 423 7.03 23.85 -4.33
CA PHE A 423 6.60 25.22 -3.98
C PHE A 423 7.79 26.15 -3.74
N MET A 424 8.86 25.65 -3.12
CA MET A 424 10.10 26.40 -2.83
C MET A 424 10.87 26.82 -4.10
N ASN A 425 10.57 26.20 -5.23
CA ASN A 425 11.22 26.49 -6.50
C ASN A 425 10.30 27.30 -7.42
N CYS A 426 9.08 27.63 -6.98
CA CYS A 426 8.10 28.34 -7.80
C CYS A 426 8.22 29.87 -7.60
N PRO A 427 8.59 30.65 -8.63
CA PRO A 427 8.71 32.10 -8.50
C PRO A 427 7.41 32.80 -8.08
N LYS A 428 6.27 32.30 -8.56
CA LYS A 428 4.94 32.82 -8.19
C LYS A 428 4.58 32.54 -6.73
N GLU A 429 5.08 31.45 -6.16
CA GLU A 429 4.93 31.21 -4.72
C GLU A 429 5.76 32.20 -3.90
N HIS A 430 6.99 32.49 -4.32
CA HIS A 430 7.82 33.51 -3.67
C HIS A 430 7.19 34.89 -3.73
N GLU A 431 6.59 35.25 -4.86
CA GLU A 431 5.84 36.50 -5.00
C GLU A 431 4.66 36.57 -4.02
N ARG A 432 3.88 35.48 -3.89
CA ARG A 432 2.79 35.38 -2.90
C ARG A 432 3.31 35.54 -1.47
N LEU A 433 4.43 34.90 -1.12
CA LEU A 433 5.00 34.97 0.22
C LEU A 433 5.49 36.39 0.56
N ARG A 434 6.14 37.07 -0.39
CA ARG A 434 6.53 38.49 -0.24
C ARG A 434 5.32 39.40 -0.01
N ARG A 435 4.23 39.22 -0.76
CA ARG A 435 2.98 39.98 -0.57
C ARG A 435 2.35 39.75 0.82
N LEU A 436 2.59 38.59 1.42
CA LEU A 436 2.13 38.25 2.78
C LEU A 436 3.13 38.65 3.88
N GLY A 437 4.21 39.36 3.55
CA GLY A 437 5.26 39.73 4.51
C GLY A 437 6.05 38.53 5.06
N LYS A 438 6.08 37.41 4.34
CA LYS A 438 6.76 36.17 4.77
C LYS A 438 8.01 35.93 3.94
N THR A 439 9.05 35.43 4.58
CA THR A 439 10.25 34.95 3.88
C THR A 439 9.93 33.66 3.11
N PRO A 440 10.39 33.55 1.85
CA PRO A 440 10.20 32.35 1.04
C PRO A 440 10.84 31.08 1.67
#